data_AF-A0A958H309-F1
#
_entry.id   AF-A0A958H309-F1
#
_cell.length_a   1.000
_cell.length_b   1.000
_cell.length_c   1.000
_cell.angle_alpha   90.00
_cell.angle_beta   90.00
_cell.angle_gamma   90.00
#
_symmetry.space_group_name_H-M   'P 1'
#
loop_
_entity.id
_entity.type
_entity.pdbx_description
1 polymer ?
#
loop_
_entity_poly.entity_id
_entity_poly.type
_entity_poly.pdbx_seq_one_letter_code
_entity_poly.pdbx_strand_id
1 'polypeptide(L)'
;DTFGDKLGVARIPEVSATGEWPKPYTAGNYFMIPAAEEGAQLDAIKSFIDFATSKESQLKQVAELKRLPGLQEALDDPSISEDPHLAGVIDQLQVGTGMPAVLEMRCNWDAMKPEMQAVLADQKSAEDAAKAMQDAAVNCIKTLE
;
A
#
# COMPACT_ATOMS: atom_id res chain seq x y z
N ASP A 1 25.36 3.15 -3.01
CA ASP A 1 25.04 3.64 -1.66
C ASP A 1 25.51 5.06 -1.40
N THR A 2 24.78 6.06 -1.87
CA THR A 2 25.10 7.48 -1.59
C THR A 2 24.99 7.82 -0.10
N PHE A 3 24.12 7.11 0.63
CA PHE A 3 23.83 7.38 2.04
C PHE A 3 24.25 6.26 3.00
N GLY A 4 24.32 4.99 2.57
CA GLY A 4 24.74 3.86 3.41
C GLY A 4 24.05 3.85 4.79
N ASP A 5 24.82 3.67 5.85
CA ASP A 5 24.35 3.68 7.25
C ASP A 5 23.82 5.05 7.73
N LYS A 6 23.97 6.11 6.93
CA LYS A 6 23.46 7.46 7.23
C LYS A 6 22.04 7.68 6.69
N LEU A 7 21.44 6.68 6.04
CA LEU A 7 20.06 6.75 5.59
C LEU A 7 19.11 6.49 6.77
N GLY A 8 18.29 7.49 7.10
CA GLY A 8 17.17 7.34 8.04
C GLY A 8 15.83 7.25 7.29
N VAL A 9 14.86 6.59 7.89
CA VAL A 9 13.47 6.54 7.42
C VAL A 9 12.58 7.20 8.46
N ALA A 10 11.70 8.08 8.03
CA ALA A 10 10.72 8.77 8.87
C ALA A 10 9.40 8.90 8.13
N ARG A 11 8.34 9.21 8.87
CA ARG A 11 7.03 9.54 8.32
C ARG A 11 7.12 10.73 7.35
N ILE A 12 6.26 10.70 6.33
CA ILE A 12 6.05 11.82 5.42
C ILE A 12 5.69 13.06 6.26
N PRO A 13 6.37 14.20 6.03
CA PRO A 13 6.15 15.40 6.82
C PRO A 13 4.68 15.84 6.84
N GLU A 14 4.25 16.32 8.01
CA GLU A 14 2.93 16.93 8.21
C GLU A 14 2.74 18.14 7.29
N VAL A 15 1.54 18.29 6.75
CA VAL A 15 1.19 19.47 5.95
C VAL A 15 0.90 20.62 6.90
N SER A 16 1.90 21.49 7.09
CA SER A 16 1.85 22.60 8.05
C SER A 16 0.61 23.51 7.94
N ALA A 17 0.07 23.69 6.73
CA ALA A 17 -1.12 24.52 6.50
C ALA A 17 -2.42 23.90 7.02
N THR A 18 -2.50 22.57 7.14
CA THR A 18 -3.71 21.86 7.55
C THR A 18 -3.56 21.13 8.89
N GLY A 19 -2.32 20.92 9.34
CA GLY A 19 -2.04 20.11 10.53
C GLY A 19 -2.33 18.61 10.32
N GLU A 20 -2.39 18.17 9.06
CA GLU A 20 -2.75 16.79 8.72
C GLU A 20 -1.52 16.01 8.27
N TRP A 21 -1.40 14.80 8.76
CA TRP A 21 -0.43 13.84 8.26
C TRP A 21 -0.87 13.30 6.90
N PRO A 22 0.02 13.24 5.89
CA PRO A 22 -0.26 12.52 4.66
C PRO A 22 -0.59 11.05 4.95
N LYS A 23 -1.67 10.57 4.31
CA LYS A 23 -2.25 9.24 4.54
C LYS A 23 -1.99 8.35 3.31
N PRO A 24 -0.75 7.85 3.10
CA PRO A 24 -0.46 6.97 1.99
C PRO A 24 -1.31 5.70 2.10
N TYR A 25 -1.55 5.05 0.96
CA TYR A 25 -2.22 3.76 0.99
C TYR A 25 -1.36 2.70 1.66
N THR A 26 -1.98 1.99 2.58
CA THR A 26 -1.45 0.81 3.22
C THR A 26 -2.10 -0.40 2.56
N ALA A 27 -1.25 -1.31 2.08
CA ALA A 27 -1.67 -2.51 1.38
C ALA A 27 -0.68 -3.64 1.69
N GLY A 28 -1.13 -4.88 1.49
CA GLY A 28 -0.30 -6.08 1.60
C GLY A 28 -0.22 -6.84 0.28
N ASN A 29 0.54 -7.93 0.32
CA ASN A 29 0.43 -8.99 -0.70
C ASN A 29 -0.45 -10.09 -0.12
N TYR A 30 -1.36 -10.62 -0.93
CA TYR A 30 -2.36 -11.59 -0.50
C TYR A 30 -2.23 -12.88 -1.29
N PHE A 31 -2.36 -14.02 -0.62
CA PHE A 31 -2.63 -15.28 -1.29
C PHE A 31 -4.11 -15.34 -1.65
N MET A 32 -4.40 -15.64 -2.92
CA MET A 32 -5.76 -15.82 -3.42
C MET A 32 -5.89 -17.25 -3.93
N ILE A 33 -6.96 -17.94 -3.52
CA ILE A 33 -7.24 -19.31 -3.95
C ILE A 33 -8.28 -19.25 -5.07
N PRO A 34 -8.03 -19.84 -6.26
CA PRO A 34 -9.05 -19.94 -7.30
C PRO A 34 -10.27 -20.70 -6.79
N ALA A 35 -11.47 -20.21 -7.09
CA ALA A 35 -12.71 -20.75 -6.54
C ALA A 35 -13.02 -22.21 -6.96
N ALA A 36 -12.38 -22.68 -8.04
CA ALA A 36 -12.57 -24.03 -8.57
C ALA A 36 -11.67 -25.09 -7.91
N GLU A 37 -10.73 -24.69 -7.04
CA GLU A 37 -9.81 -25.63 -6.39
C GLU A 37 -10.51 -26.46 -5.31
N GLU A 38 -10.33 -27.78 -5.37
CA GLU A 38 -10.97 -28.72 -4.44
C GLU A 38 -10.08 -29.93 -4.09
N GLY A 39 -10.52 -30.72 -3.11
CA GLY A 39 -9.86 -31.95 -2.68
C GLY A 39 -8.41 -31.74 -2.22
N ALA A 40 -7.55 -32.71 -2.54
CA ALA A 40 -6.17 -32.74 -2.08
C ALA A 40 -5.33 -31.52 -2.52
N GLN A 41 -5.67 -30.90 -3.66
CA GLN A 41 -4.98 -29.71 -4.15
C GLN A 41 -5.31 -28.50 -3.27
N LEU A 42 -6.59 -28.30 -2.93
CA LEU A 42 -7.01 -27.25 -2.01
C LEU A 42 -6.35 -27.39 -0.64
N ASP A 43 -6.26 -28.62 -0.11
CA ASP A 43 -5.63 -28.88 1.19
C ASP A 43 -4.13 -28.56 1.17
N ALA A 44 -3.43 -28.87 0.07
CA ALA A 44 -2.03 -28.53 -0.11
C ALA A 44 -1.82 -27.00 -0.21
N ILE A 45 -2.69 -26.29 -0.93
CA ILE A 45 -2.64 -24.82 -1.03
C ILE A 45 -2.81 -24.18 0.34
N LYS A 46 -3.82 -24.62 1.12
CA LYS A 46 -4.05 -24.11 2.49
C LYS A 46 -2.85 -24.36 3.40
N SER A 47 -2.30 -25.58 3.37
CA SER A 47 -1.12 -25.93 4.17
C SER A 47 0.09 -25.07 3.82
N PHE A 48 0.29 -24.75 2.54
CA PHE A 48 1.33 -23.84 2.11
C PHE A 48 1.10 -22.41 2.59
N ILE A 49 -0.14 -21.89 2.49
CA ILE A 49 -0.48 -20.55 2.99
C ILE A 49 -0.23 -20.46 4.49
N ASP A 50 -0.65 -21.45 5.28
CA ASP A 50 -0.40 -21.51 6.72
C ASP A 50 1.10 -21.51 7.04
N PHE A 51 1.89 -22.31 6.30
CA PHE A 51 3.34 -22.32 6.43
C PHE A 51 3.96 -20.95 6.09
N ALA A 52 3.61 -20.38 4.94
CA ALA A 52 4.19 -19.14 4.43
C ALA A 52 3.80 -17.91 5.26
N THR A 53 2.64 -17.95 5.91
CA THR A 53 2.12 -16.88 6.76
C THR A 53 2.34 -17.12 8.25
N SER A 54 2.97 -18.23 8.65
CA SER A 54 3.40 -18.45 10.03
C SER A 54 4.36 -17.36 10.52
N LYS A 55 4.39 -17.12 11.84
CA LYS A 55 5.31 -16.16 12.45
C LYS A 55 6.76 -16.41 12.06
N GLU A 56 7.21 -17.67 12.11
CA GLU A 56 8.58 -18.02 11.74
C GLU A 56 8.91 -17.64 10.29
N SER A 57 8.03 -17.99 9.36
CA SER A 57 8.21 -17.65 7.94
C SER A 57 8.17 -16.16 7.69
N GLN A 58 7.30 -15.42 8.39
CA GLN A 58 7.22 -13.97 8.24
C GLN A 58 8.44 -13.26 8.83
N LEU A 59 8.97 -13.69 9.98
CA LEU A 59 10.20 -13.13 10.53
C LEU A 59 11.41 -13.36 9.61
N LYS A 60 11.51 -14.55 8.99
CA LYS A 60 12.51 -14.82 7.94
C LYS A 60 12.35 -13.87 6.75
N GLN A 61 11.12 -13.64 6.30
CA GLN A 61 10.85 -12.68 5.22
C GLN A 61 11.22 -11.24 5.60
N VAL A 62 10.96 -10.83 6.85
CA VAL A 62 11.33 -9.49 7.35
C VAL A 62 12.85 -9.32 7.33
N ALA A 63 13.60 -10.30 7.85
CA ALA A 63 15.05 -10.26 7.88
C ALA A 63 15.65 -10.10 6.47
N GLU A 64 15.07 -10.80 5.49
CA GLU A 64 15.65 -10.91 4.15
C GLU A 64 15.17 -9.80 3.20
N LEU A 65 13.90 -9.42 3.30
CA LEU A 65 13.24 -8.50 2.38
C LEU A 65 13.06 -7.10 2.95
N LYS A 66 13.25 -6.93 4.27
CA LYS A 66 13.02 -5.66 4.99
C LYS A 66 11.63 -5.08 4.71
N ARG A 67 10.62 -5.95 4.76
CA ARG A 67 9.19 -5.60 4.62
C ARG A 67 8.45 -5.95 5.89
N LEU A 68 7.50 -5.12 6.31
CA LEU A 68 6.66 -5.41 7.46
C LEU A 68 5.83 -6.68 7.24
N PRO A 69 5.69 -7.53 8.28
CA PRO A 69 4.86 -8.72 8.21
C PRO A 69 3.37 -8.33 8.21
N GLY A 70 2.53 -9.20 7.65
CA GLY A 70 1.07 -9.07 7.73
C GLY A 70 0.48 -9.64 9.02
N LEU A 71 1.23 -10.47 9.74
CA LEU A 71 0.82 -11.05 11.03
C LEU A 71 1.23 -10.15 12.20
N GLN A 72 0.26 -9.74 13.02
CA GLN A 72 0.51 -8.88 14.19
C GLN A 72 1.56 -9.47 15.15
N GLU A 73 1.48 -10.77 15.45
CA GLU A 73 2.41 -11.42 16.38
C GLU A 73 3.87 -11.43 15.87
N ALA A 74 4.07 -11.34 14.55
CA ALA A 74 5.39 -11.15 13.96
C ALA A 74 5.78 -9.66 13.95
N LEU A 75 4.81 -8.75 13.72
CA LEU A 75 5.04 -7.30 13.77
C LEU A 75 5.53 -6.82 15.14
N ASP A 76 5.05 -7.45 16.21
CA ASP A 76 5.42 -7.14 17.59
C ASP A 76 6.79 -7.70 18.01
N ASP A 77 7.52 -8.37 17.11
CA ASP A 77 8.85 -8.89 17.40
C ASP A 77 9.87 -7.74 17.58
N PRO A 78 10.68 -7.74 18.67
CA PRO A 78 11.61 -6.66 18.96
C PRO A 78 12.57 -6.35 17.80
N SER A 79 12.99 -7.37 17.04
CA SER A 79 13.92 -7.20 15.91
C SER A 79 13.40 -6.27 14.81
N ILE A 80 12.08 -6.06 14.74
CA ILE A 80 11.45 -5.14 13.79
C ILE A 80 11.48 -3.71 14.32
N SER A 81 11.16 -3.51 15.59
CA SER A 81 11.17 -2.19 16.22
C SER A 81 12.59 -1.65 16.44
N GLU A 82 13.58 -2.53 16.55
CA GLU A 82 14.99 -2.20 16.69
C GLU A 82 15.66 -1.85 15.34
N ASP A 83 15.07 -2.26 14.21
CA ASP A 83 15.54 -1.87 12.87
C ASP A 83 15.10 -0.42 12.59
N PRO A 84 16.04 0.54 12.48
CA PRO A 84 15.70 1.95 12.35
C PRO A 84 14.99 2.28 11.02
N HIS A 85 15.11 1.44 10.00
CA HIS A 85 14.37 1.61 8.74
C HIS A 85 12.94 1.13 8.91
N LEU A 86 12.72 -0.04 9.50
CA LEU A 86 11.38 -0.58 9.73
C LEU A 86 10.59 0.22 10.76
N ALA A 87 11.24 0.77 11.79
CA ALA A 87 10.62 1.66 12.75
C ALA A 87 9.97 2.89 12.08
N GLY A 88 10.66 3.51 11.11
CA GLY A 88 10.10 4.62 10.33
C GLY A 88 8.90 4.22 9.46
N VAL A 89 8.89 3.00 8.92
CA VAL A 89 7.75 2.46 8.17
C VAL A 89 6.57 2.18 9.10
N ILE A 90 6.80 1.62 10.28
CA ILE A 90 5.76 1.41 11.32
C ILE A 90 5.16 2.76 11.73
N ASP A 91 5.98 3.78 11.92
CA ASP A 91 5.49 5.11 12.27
C ASP A 91 4.57 5.69 11.19
N GLN A 92 4.92 5.53 9.90
CA GLN A 92 4.06 5.93 8.79
C GLN A 92 2.76 5.10 8.71
N LEU A 93 2.81 3.81 9.04
CA LEU A 93 1.65 2.91 9.01
C LEU A 93 0.54 3.39 9.95
N GLN A 94 0.87 4.05 11.06
CA GLN A 94 -0.10 4.57 12.04
C GLN A 94 -1.04 5.65 11.47
N VAL A 95 -0.62 6.33 10.40
CA VAL A 95 -1.43 7.40 9.76
C VAL A 95 -1.82 7.06 8.32
N GLY A 96 -1.45 5.88 7.84
CA GLY A 96 -1.85 5.41 6.52
C GLY A 96 -3.33 5.04 6.46
N THR A 97 -3.84 4.84 5.24
CA THR A 97 -5.22 4.42 5.01
C THR A 97 -5.25 3.17 4.13
N GLY A 98 -6.15 2.22 4.40
CA GLY A 98 -6.24 1.00 3.60
C GLY A 98 -6.54 1.31 2.13
N MET A 99 -5.83 0.67 1.21
CA MET A 99 -6.13 0.79 -0.22
C MET A 99 -7.54 0.26 -0.49
N PRO A 100 -8.44 1.04 -1.13
CA PRO A 100 -9.78 0.54 -1.43
C PRO A 100 -9.70 -0.54 -2.51
N ALA A 101 -10.40 -1.67 -2.29
CA ALA A 101 -10.38 -2.84 -3.17
C ALA A 101 -11.53 -2.88 -4.19
N VAL A 102 -12.38 -1.84 -4.20
CA VAL A 102 -13.54 -1.75 -5.10
C VAL A 102 -13.09 -1.48 -6.54
N LEU A 103 -13.83 -2.01 -7.52
CA LEU A 103 -13.46 -1.95 -8.94
C LEU A 103 -13.42 -0.49 -9.46
N GLU A 104 -14.26 0.37 -8.91
CA GLU A 104 -14.39 1.79 -9.19
C GLU A 104 -13.10 2.58 -8.91
N MET A 105 -12.19 2.05 -8.09
CA MET A 105 -10.88 2.68 -7.89
C MET A 105 -10.05 2.72 -9.16
N ARG A 106 -10.25 1.77 -10.10
CA ARG A 106 -9.55 1.79 -11.39
C ARG A 106 -9.88 3.07 -12.16
N CYS A 107 -11.16 3.44 -12.19
CA CYS A 107 -11.66 4.67 -12.82
C CYS A 107 -11.06 5.93 -12.18
N ASN A 108 -10.90 5.94 -10.85
CA ASN A 108 -10.23 7.05 -10.17
C ASN A 108 -8.76 7.20 -10.62
N TRP A 109 -7.99 6.11 -10.65
CA TRP A 109 -6.59 6.16 -11.08
C TRP A 109 -6.42 6.59 -12.54
N ASP A 110 -7.30 6.13 -13.41
CA ASP A 110 -7.27 6.52 -14.82
C ASP A 110 -7.67 7.96 -15.07
N ALA A 111 -8.62 8.48 -14.28
CA ALA A 111 -9.01 9.87 -14.36
C ALA A 111 -7.92 10.82 -13.82
N MET A 112 -7.25 10.44 -12.72
CA MET A 112 -6.25 11.30 -12.08
C MET A 112 -4.97 11.46 -12.91
N LYS A 113 -4.45 10.38 -13.50
CA LYS A 113 -3.13 10.38 -14.13
C LYS A 113 -2.93 11.46 -15.22
N PRO A 114 -3.77 11.57 -16.27
CA PRO A 114 -3.55 12.55 -17.33
C PRO A 114 -3.71 13.99 -16.82
N GLU A 115 -4.64 14.21 -15.89
CA GLU A 115 -4.93 15.54 -15.34
C GLU A 115 -3.81 16.01 -14.39
N MET A 116 -3.24 15.12 -13.57
CA MET A 116 -2.05 15.45 -12.77
C MET A 116 -0.85 15.78 -13.66
N GLN A 117 -0.67 15.05 -14.76
CA GLN A 117 0.40 15.33 -15.73
C GLN A 117 0.22 16.70 -16.39
N ALA A 118 -1.01 17.08 -16.76
CA ALA A 118 -1.31 18.39 -17.33
C ALA A 118 -0.99 19.53 -16.37
N VAL A 119 -1.28 19.38 -15.07
CA VAL A 119 -0.91 20.37 -14.04
C VAL A 119 0.61 20.47 -13.92
N LEU A 120 1.32 19.34 -13.83
CA LEU A 120 2.79 19.33 -13.71
C LEU A 120 3.49 19.89 -14.97
N ALA A 121 2.83 19.82 -16.12
CA ALA A 121 3.30 20.39 -17.38
C ALA A 121 2.88 21.86 -17.60
N ASP A 122 2.22 22.48 -16.62
CA ASP A 122 1.69 23.86 -16.70
C ASP A 122 0.69 24.06 -17.87
N GLN A 123 -0.01 22.99 -18.24
CA GLN A 123 -1.00 22.99 -19.34
C GLN A 123 -2.44 23.18 -18.83
N LYS A 124 -2.65 23.02 -17.53
CA LYS A 124 -3.98 23.11 -16.89
C LYS A 124 -3.85 23.57 -15.45
N SER A 125 -4.81 24.38 -14.98
CA SER A 125 -4.87 24.78 -13.58
C SER A 125 -5.20 23.57 -12.70
N ALA A 126 -4.76 23.59 -11.43
CA ALA A 126 -5.09 22.53 -10.48
C ALA A 126 -6.61 22.40 -10.25
N GLU A 127 -7.35 23.51 -10.27
CA GLU A 127 -8.80 23.54 -10.10
C GLU A 127 -9.53 22.89 -11.29
N ASP A 128 -9.17 23.27 -12.52
CA ASP A 128 -9.77 22.70 -13.73
C ASP A 128 -9.43 21.21 -13.88
N ALA A 129 -8.20 20.83 -13.52
CA ALA A 129 -7.75 19.45 -13.52
C ALA A 129 -8.57 18.62 -12.53
N ALA A 130 -8.73 19.08 -11.28
CA ALA A 130 -9.52 18.38 -10.28
C ALA A 130 -10.99 18.15 -10.71
N LYS A 131 -11.61 19.16 -11.34
CA LYS A 131 -12.96 19.01 -11.89
C LYS A 131 -13.01 17.95 -13.00
N ALA A 132 -12.07 17.98 -13.93
CA ALA A 132 -12.01 17.02 -15.02
C ALA A 132 -11.72 15.58 -14.53
N MET A 133 -10.88 15.42 -13.49
CA MET A 133 -10.68 14.13 -12.83
C MET A 133 -12.01 13.57 -12.30
N GLN A 134 -12.79 14.40 -11.59
CA GLN A 134 -14.07 13.97 -11.04
C GLN A 134 -15.06 13.56 -12.15
N ASP A 135 -15.20 14.39 -13.19
CA ASP A 135 -16.10 14.11 -14.31
C ASP A 135 -15.71 12.82 -15.04
N ALA A 136 -14.42 12.62 -15.31
CA ALA A 136 -13.90 11.43 -15.96
C ALA A 136 -14.10 10.17 -15.11
N ALA A 137 -13.84 10.23 -13.80
CA ALA A 137 -14.05 9.11 -12.89
C ALA A 137 -15.54 8.70 -12.84
N VAL A 138 -16.45 9.66 -12.69
CA VAL A 138 -17.90 9.41 -12.68
C VAL A 138 -18.38 8.80 -13.99
N ASN A 139 -17.89 9.29 -15.13
CA ASN A 139 -18.27 8.75 -16.44
C ASN A 139 -17.73 7.33 -16.64
N CYS A 140 -16.51 7.04 -16.19
CA CYS A 140 -15.96 5.69 -16.22
C CYS A 140 -16.74 4.72 -15.33
N ILE A 141 -17.09 5.12 -14.10
CA ILE A 141 -17.85 4.27 -13.17
C ILE A 141 -19.20 3.85 -13.77
N LYS A 142 -19.90 4.76 -14.45
CA LYS A 142 -21.16 4.45 -15.15
C LYS A 142 -21.03 3.37 -16.25
N THR A 143 -19.82 3.05 -16.69
CA THR A 143 -19.57 1.98 -17.67
C THR A 143 -19.33 0.61 -17.03
N LEU A 144 -19.20 0.55 -15.70
CA LEU A 144 -19.03 -0.67 -14.92
C LEU A 144 -20.37 -1.28 -14.47
N GLU A 145 -21.44 -0.47 -14.50
CA GLU A 145 -22.84 -0.87 -14.22
C GLU A 145 -23.51 -1.46 -15.47
#